data_AF-A0A8J3ITQ0-F1
#
_entry.id   AF-A0A8J3ITQ0-F1
#
_cell.length_a   1.000
_cell.length_b   1.000
_cell.length_c   1.000
_cell.angle_alpha   90.00
_cell.angle_beta   90.00
_cell.angle_gamma   90.00
#
_symmetry.space_group_name_H-M   'P 1'
#
loop_
_entity.id
_entity.type
_entity.pdbx_description
1 polymer ?
#
loop_
_entity_poly.entity_id
_entity_poly.type
_entity_poly.pdbx_seq_one_letter_code
_entity_poly.pdbx_strand_id
1 'polypeptide(L)'
;MYMEDPDVERTREIYAAREPEIERYLDMRGRVNSWPLRKRESRDIILGYLVSAFEEGRSYTEKEVNELLDRYIVFNDPATVRRVLCDYAYLKRTRDGSRYWRER
;
A
#
# COMPACT_ATOMS: atom_id res chain seq x y z
N MET A 1 -12.80 11.07 -19.49
CA MET A 1 -12.77 12.15 -18.48
C MET A 1 -12.76 11.48 -17.12
N TYR A 2 -11.59 11.02 -16.67
CA TYR A 2 -11.42 10.44 -15.35
C TYR A 2 -10.79 11.54 -14.51
N MET A 3 -11.52 12.00 -13.50
CA MET A 3 -11.00 12.95 -12.53
C MET A 3 -9.80 12.29 -11.85
N GLU A 4 -8.65 12.96 -11.90
CA GLU A 4 -7.45 12.54 -11.20
C GLU A 4 -7.75 12.64 -9.70
N ASP A 5 -7.67 11.51 -9.01
CA ASP A 5 -8.03 11.39 -7.60
C ASP A 5 -6.94 12.09 -6.76
N PRO A 6 -7.24 13.24 -6.13
CA PRO A 6 -6.23 14.12 -5.53
C PRO A 6 -5.49 13.49 -4.34
N ASP A 7 -6.00 12.38 -3.80
CA ASP A 7 -5.32 11.60 -2.77
C ASP A 7 -4.10 10.85 -3.33
N VAL A 8 -4.21 10.34 -4.57
CA VAL A 8 -3.14 9.58 -5.24
C VAL A 8 -1.92 10.47 -5.52
N GLU A 9 -2.15 11.72 -5.90
CA GLU A 9 -1.10 12.69 -6.17
C GLU A 9 -0.36 13.11 -4.88
N ARG A 10 -1.11 13.33 -3.79
CA ARG A 10 -0.55 13.63 -2.47
C ARG A 10 0.28 12.47 -1.91
N THR A 11 -0.20 11.23 -2.06
CA THR A 11 0.57 10.03 -1.69
C THR A 11 1.86 9.90 -2.52
N ARG A 12 1.81 10.25 -3.81
CA ARG A 12 2.98 10.28 -4.71
C ARG A 12 4.03 11.29 -4.27
N GLU A 13 3.66 12.53 -3.97
CA GLU A 13 4.62 13.57 -3.57
C GLU A 13 5.36 13.24 -2.27
N ILE A 14 4.67 12.62 -1.30
CA ILE A 14 5.26 12.26 0.00
C ILE A 14 6.39 11.21 -0.14
N TYR A 15 6.29 10.30 -1.12
CA TYR A 15 7.28 9.23 -1.32
C TYR A 15 8.28 9.46 -2.46
N ALA A 16 7.89 10.19 -3.51
CA ALA A 16 8.82 10.62 -4.55
C ALA A 16 10.00 11.43 -3.95
N ALA A 17 9.76 12.13 -2.84
CA ALA A 17 10.78 12.86 -2.11
C ALA A 17 11.72 11.99 -1.22
N ARG A 18 11.38 10.72 -0.95
CA ARG A 18 12.15 9.88 0.00
C ARG A 18 12.81 8.64 -0.62
N GLU A 19 12.33 8.11 -1.74
CA GLU A 19 12.82 6.85 -2.31
C GLU A 19 12.71 6.86 -3.85
N PRO A 20 13.69 7.39 -4.60
CA PRO A 20 13.62 7.45 -6.08
C PRO A 20 13.52 6.08 -6.76
N GLU A 21 13.65 4.98 -6.02
CA GLU A 21 13.49 3.62 -6.54
C GLU A 21 12.03 3.17 -6.68
N ILE A 22 11.07 3.78 -5.97
CA ILE A 22 9.67 3.31 -6.01
C ILE A 22 9.07 3.43 -7.42
N GLU A 23 9.43 4.47 -8.18
CA GLU A 23 8.93 4.73 -9.53
C GLU A 23 9.13 3.55 -10.48
N ARG A 24 10.19 2.75 -10.27
CA ARG A 24 10.48 1.55 -11.07
C ARG A 24 9.45 0.43 -10.90
N TYR A 25 8.64 0.50 -9.85
CA TYR A 25 7.62 -0.48 -9.50
C TYR A 25 6.20 0.03 -9.74
N LEU A 26 6.04 1.30 -10.14
CA LEU A 26 4.73 1.91 -10.38
C LEU A 26 4.39 1.93 -11.88
N ASP A 27 3.11 1.79 -12.19
CA ASP A 27 2.58 2.09 -13.51
C ASP A 27 2.35 3.61 -13.69
N MET A 28 1.91 4.02 -14.89
CA MET A 28 1.60 5.43 -15.19
C MET A 28 0.54 6.02 -14.23
N ARG A 29 -0.31 5.19 -13.62
CA ARG A 29 -1.35 5.57 -12.66
C ARG A 29 -0.88 5.53 -11.20
N GLY A 30 0.39 5.21 -10.95
CA GLY A 30 0.95 5.14 -9.59
C GLY A 30 0.67 3.82 -8.89
N ARG A 31 0.25 2.77 -9.60
CA ARG A 31 -0.07 1.47 -8.99
C ARG A 31 1.13 0.53 -9.07
N VAL A 32 1.33 -0.24 -8.01
CA VAL A 32 2.36 -1.27 -7.95
C VAL A 32 2.07 -2.35 -8.98
N ASN A 33 2.95 -2.48 -9.97
CA ASN A 33 2.83 -3.41 -11.09
C ASN A 33 3.82 -4.58 -11.01
N SER A 34 4.77 -4.54 -10.08
CA SER A 34 5.85 -5.53 -9.95
C SER A 34 6.22 -5.77 -8.50
N TRP A 35 6.49 -7.03 -8.15
CA TRP A 35 6.90 -7.44 -6.80
C TRP A 35 8.35 -7.95 -6.79
N PRO A 36 9.29 -7.30 -6.07
CA PRO A 36 10.69 -7.67 -6.08
C PRO A 36 10.93 -8.97 -5.28
N LEU A 37 11.38 -10.01 -5.98
CA LEU A 37 11.63 -11.33 -5.39
C LEU A 37 12.91 -11.39 -4.55
N ARG A 38 13.94 -10.60 -4.88
CA ARG A 38 15.31 -10.83 -4.38
C ARG A 38 15.78 -9.84 -3.31
N LYS A 39 15.39 -8.58 -3.39
CA LYS A 39 15.88 -7.52 -2.49
C LYS A 39 14.84 -7.21 -1.43
N ARG A 40 15.22 -7.33 -0.16
CA ARG A 40 14.35 -6.96 0.97
C ARG A 40 14.08 -5.45 0.98
N GLU A 41 15.11 -4.64 0.77
CA GLU A 41 15.00 -3.17 0.69
C GLU A 41 13.93 -2.74 -0.33
N SER A 42 13.94 -3.32 -1.53
CA SER A 42 12.93 -3.01 -2.55
C SER A 42 11.50 -3.41 -2.13
N ARG A 43 11.33 -4.45 -1.30
CA ARG A 43 10.02 -4.78 -0.74
C ARG A 43 9.60 -3.77 0.32
N ASP A 44 10.51 -3.35 1.20
CA ASP A 44 10.23 -2.37 2.24
C ASP A 44 9.79 -1.02 1.63
N ILE A 45 10.38 -0.63 0.49
CA ILE A 45 9.96 0.56 -0.28
C ILE A 45 8.51 0.44 -0.77
N ILE A 46 8.15 -0.69 -1.37
CA ILE A 46 6.78 -0.94 -1.86
C ILE A 46 5.78 -1.02 -0.71
N LEU A 47 6.12 -1.72 0.37
CA LEU A 47 5.27 -1.83 1.54
C LEU A 47 5.08 -0.47 2.23
N GLY A 48 6.14 0.34 2.29
CA GLY A 48 6.10 1.73 2.74
C GLY A 48 5.16 2.60 1.90
N TYR A 49 5.20 2.45 0.58
CA TYR A 49 4.27 3.11 -0.32
C TYR A 49 2.82 2.65 -0.08
N LEU A 50 2.57 1.34 0.01
CA LEU A 50 1.21 0.81 0.20
C LEU A 50 0.61 1.17 1.57
N VAL A 51 1.40 1.11 2.64
CA VAL A 51 0.91 1.46 3.99
C VAL A 51 0.59 2.94 4.12
N SER A 52 1.18 3.79 3.27
CA SER A 52 0.93 5.24 3.32
C SER A 52 -0.48 5.64 2.91
N ALA A 53 -1.17 4.78 2.17
CA ALA A 53 -2.58 4.91 1.86
C ALA A 53 -3.47 4.78 3.11
N PHE A 54 -2.93 4.27 4.23
CA PHE A 54 -3.64 4.07 5.48
C PHE A 54 -3.34 5.21 6.46
N GLU A 55 -4.39 5.90 6.88
CA GLU A 55 -4.35 6.85 7.98
C GLU A 55 -3.92 6.18 9.30
N GLU A 56 -2.99 6.83 10.00
CA GLU A 56 -2.50 6.39 11.31
C GLU A 56 -3.60 6.47 12.38
N GLY A 57 -3.74 5.41 13.17
CA GLY A 57 -4.74 5.33 14.24
C GLY A 57 -6.19 5.13 13.76
N ARG A 58 -6.46 5.12 12.45
CA ARG A 58 -7.76 4.70 11.90
C ARG A 58 -7.83 3.17 11.80
N SER A 59 -8.97 2.62 12.20
CA SER A 59 -9.29 1.20 11.99
C SER A 59 -10.10 1.03 10.69
N TYR A 60 -9.75 0.01 9.93
CA TYR A 60 -10.38 -0.37 8.66
C TYR A 60 -10.94 -1.78 8.77
N THR A 61 -12.11 -2.02 8.20
CA THR A 61 -12.64 -3.36 7.96
C THR A 61 -11.85 -4.05 6.85
N GLU A 62 -11.86 -5.38 6.79
CA GLU A 62 -11.27 -6.14 5.67
C GLU A 62 -11.72 -5.61 4.30
N LYS A 63 -13.01 -5.25 4.17
CA LYS A 63 -13.56 -4.71 2.95
C LYS A 63 -12.92 -3.38 2.55
N GLU A 64 -12.84 -2.43 3.49
CA GLU A 64 -12.18 -1.14 3.25
C GLU A 64 -10.71 -1.30 2.90
N VAL A 65 -10.01 -2.25 3.54
CA VAL A 65 -8.61 -2.53 3.21
C VAL A 65 -8.47 -3.08 1.80
N ASN A 66 -9.33 -4.02 1.39
CA ASN A 66 -9.30 -4.54 0.03
C ASN A 66 -9.56 -3.43 -0.99
N GLU A 67 -10.62 -2.65 -0.79
CA GLU A 67 -10.97 -1.53 -1.68
C GLU A 67 -9.85 -0.48 -1.76
N LEU A 68 -9.16 -0.22 -0.65
CA LEU A 68 -8.00 0.66 -0.63
C LEU A 68 -6.86 0.07 -1.45
N LEU A 69 -6.44 -1.16 -1.15
CA LEU A 69 -5.31 -1.80 -1.84
C LEU A 69 -5.55 -1.97 -3.33
N ASP A 70 -6.77 -2.27 -3.76
CA ASP A 70 -7.14 -2.40 -5.18
C ASP A 70 -6.91 -1.10 -5.97
N ARG A 71 -6.90 0.07 -5.30
CA ARG A 71 -6.52 1.33 -5.94
C ARG A 71 -5.02 1.46 -6.20
N TYR A 72 -4.19 0.74 -5.44
CA TYR A 72 -2.74 0.86 -5.45
C TYR A 72 -1.99 -0.33 -6.06
N ILE A 73 -2.66 -1.42 -6.42
CA ILE A 73 -2.03 -2.62 -7.01
C ILE A 73 -2.67 -3.01 -8.34
N VAL A 74 -1.88 -3.60 -9.25
CA VAL A 74 -2.38 -4.08 -10.56
C VAL A 74 -2.75 -5.56 -10.55
N PHE A 75 -2.10 -6.36 -9.70
CA PHE A 75 -2.22 -7.83 -9.70
C PHE A 75 -3.45 -8.37 -8.96
N ASN A 76 -4.35 -7.49 -8.50
CA ASN A 76 -5.68 -7.80 -7.95
C ASN A 76 -5.68 -8.90 -6.86
N ASP A 77 -4.66 -8.89 -6.01
CA ASP A 77 -4.53 -9.78 -4.84
C ASP A 77 -4.31 -8.97 -3.55
N PRO A 78 -5.35 -8.26 -3.08
CA PRO A 78 -5.26 -7.48 -1.85
C PRO A 78 -5.10 -8.38 -0.62
N ALA A 79 -5.52 -9.66 -0.68
CA ALA A 79 -5.39 -10.59 0.43
C ALA A 79 -3.92 -10.94 0.73
N THR A 80 -3.12 -11.21 -0.29
CA THR A 80 -1.69 -11.43 -0.14
C THR A 80 -0.99 -10.17 0.36
N VAL A 81 -1.32 -9.01 -0.19
CA VAL A 81 -0.73 -7.73 0.23
C VAL A 81 -1.06 -7.41 1.69
N ARG A 82 -2.31 -7.58 2.11
CA ARG A 82 -2.71 -7.47 3.52
C ARG A 82 -1.89 -8.37 4.44
N ARG A 83 -1.71 -9.63 4.03
CA ARG A 83 -0.93 -10.59 4.82
C ARG A 83 0.51 -10.11 4.97
N VAL A 84 1.16 -9.70 3.88
CA VAL A 84 2.54 -9.21 3.92
C VAL A 84 2.67 -7.93 4.74
N LEU A 85 1.75 -6.96 4.58
CA LEU A 85 1.74 -5.73 5.40
C LEU A 85 1.65 -6.05 6.90
N CYS A 86 0.89 -7.07 7.29
CA CYS A 86 0.87 -7.55 8.67
C CYS A 86 2.13 -8.31 9.07
N ASP A 87 2.64 -9.19 8.23
CA ASP A 87 3.81 -10.01 8.52
C ASP A 87 5.07 -9.14 8.69
N TYR A 88 5.15 -8.01 7.98
CA TYR A 88 6.21 -7.00 8.10
C TYR A 88 5.88 -5.89 9.13
N ALA A 89 4.80 -6.05 9.90
CA ALA A 89 4.37 -5.13 10.97
C ALA A 89 4.04 -3.69 10.52
N TYR A 90 3.76 -3.45 9.24
CA TYR A 90 3.24 -2.18 8.74
C TYR A 90 1.77 -1.96 9.12
N LEU A 91 0.99 -3.05 9.19
CA LEU A 91 -0.38 -3.04 9.69
C LEU A 91 -0.54 -4.05 10.82
N LYS A 92 -1.36 -3.72 11.80
CA LYS A 92 -1.90 -4.68 12.75
C LYS A 92 -3.27 -5.16 12.29
N ARG A 93 -3.65 -6.36 12.76
CA ARG A 93 -4.98 -6.93 12.52
C ARG A 93 -5.51 -7.62 13.75
N THR A 94 -6.83 -7.68 13.88
CA THR A 94 -7.47 -8.56 14.86
C THR A 94 -7.25 -10.03 14.47
N ARG A 95 -7.32 -10.95 15.44
CA ARG A 95 -7.11 -12.38 15.22
C ARG A 95 -8.10 -12.99 14.23
N ASP A 96 -9.33 -12.48 14.22
CA ASP A 96 -10.40 -12.86 13.31
C ASP A 96 -10.31 -12.16 11.93
N GLY A 97 -9.36 -11.25 11.72
CA GLY A 97 -9.19 -10.50 10.48
C GLY A 97 -10.28 -9.44 10.23
N SER A 98 -11.16 -9.18 11.18
CA SER A 98 -12.27 -8.22 11.00
C SER A 98 -11.82 -6.76 10.95
N ARG A 99 -10.66 -6.44 11.55
CA ARG A 99 -10.12 -5.08 11.58
C ARG A 99 -8.61 -5.05 11.33
N TYR A 100 -8.18 -3.97 10.69
CA TYR A 100 -6.80 -3.63 10.38
C TYR A 100 -6.52 -2.17 10.76
N TRP A 101 -5.31 -1.86 11.20
CA TRP A 101 -4.92 -0.47 11.48
C TRP A 101 -3.40 -0.28 11.36
N ARG A 102 -3.00 0.93 11.02
CA ARG A 102 -1.61 1.40 11.10
C ARG A 102 -1.38 2.03 12.47
N GLU A 103 -0.35 1.59 13.19
CA GLU A 103 0.05 2.27 14.42
C GLU A 103 0.78 3.58 14.12
N ARG A 104 0.69 4.53 15.07
CA ARG A 104 1.37 5.82 15.00
C ARG A 104 2.88 5.67 15.09
#